data_AF-A0A381DWB3-F1
#
_entry.id   AF-A0A381DWB3-F1
#
_cell.length_a   1.000
_cell.length_b   1.000
_cell.length_c   1.000
_cell.angle_alpha   90.00
_cell.angle_beta   90.00
_cell.angle_gamma   90.00
#
_symmetry.space_group_name_H-M   'P 1'
#
loop_
_entity.id
_entity.type
_entity.pdbx_description
1 polymer ?
#
loop_
_entity_poly.entity_id
_entity_poly.type
_entity_poly.pdbx_seq_one_letter_code
_entity_poly.pdbx_strand_id
1 'polypeptide(L)'
;MNFLGHALISLTLDEAQQRHTLYGNFAGDFYKGPLADLALPAALREGVRLHRIIDRLSDRTDNPLYPLLDGFGRYKGIVADMFIDHFLCREFQQLFRQDLPAVAADILHRVAHYRPHFPDAFARTFAWLNAEQMLSRYGDRAVLARAFAGIARRLRQGDILTTATAVLAANDAAFADKAVQAFFQVRRESIAQFLRDDA
;
A
#
# COMPACT_ATOMS: atom_id res chain seq x y z
N MET A 1 5.64 1.36 -2.07
CA MET A 1 5.10 0.59 -0.93
C MET A 1 4.25 1.41 0.02
N ASN A 2 2.96 1.38 -0.26
CA ASN A 2 1.89 1.40 0.72
C ASN A 2 1.53 -0.06 1.04
N PHE A 3 1.12 -0.35 2.29
CA PHE A 3 0.85 -1.73 2.73
C PHE A 3 -0.60 -1.94 3.16
N LEU A 4 -1.21 -0.97 3.86
CA LEU A 4 -2.54 -1.15 4.42
C LEU A 4 -3.59 -1.15 3.30
N GLY A 5 -3.57 -0.16 2.41
CA GLY A 5 -4.49 -0.08 1.28
C GLY A 5 -4.41 -1.33 0.39
N HIS A 6 -3.21 -1.77 0.04
CA HIS A 6 -3.01 -3.01 -0.73
C HIS A 6 -3.59 -4.23 -0.02
N ALA A 7 -3.29 -4.40 1.27
CA ALA A 7 -3.80 -5.52 2.06
C ALA A 7 -5.34 -5.52 2.08
N LEU A 8 -5.99 -4.37 2.30
CA LEU A 8 -7.45 -4.26 2.35
C LEU A 8 -8.12 -4.63 1.03
N ILE A 9 -7.51 -4.27 -0.11
CA ILE A 9 -8.00 -4.69 -1.43
C ILE A 9 -7.91 -6.21 -1.57
N SER A 10 -6.79 -6.82 -1.17
CA SER A 10 -6.63 -8.27 -1.15
C SER A 10 -7.63 -8.96 -0.23
N LEU A 11 -7.83 -8.49 1.01
CA LEU A 11 -8.81 -9.08 1.92
C LEU A 11 -10.22 -9.07 1.34
N THR A 12 -10.63 -7.97 0.71
CA THR A 12 -11.93 -7.85 0.04
C THR A 12 -12.07 -8.88 -1.10
N LEU A 13 -11.03 -9.02 -1.93
CA LEU A 13 -11.02 -9.94 -3.07
C LEU A 13 -10.97 -11.41 -2.62
N ASP A 14 -10.08 -11.72 -1.68
CA ASP A 14 -9.84 -13.07 -1.17
C ASP A 14 -11.10 -13.63 -0.48
N GLU A 15 -11.83 -12.81 0.27
CA GLU A 15 -13.12 -13.18 0.88
C GLU A 15 -14.20 -13.42 -0.18
N ALA A 16 -14.34 -12.49 -1.14
CA ALA A 16 -15.42 -12.55 -2.12
C ALA A 16 -15.24 -13.64 -3.18
N GLN A 17 -14.00 -14.08 -3.45
CA GLN A 17 -13.66 -14.95 -4.59
C GLN A 17 -12.83 -16.17 -4.19
N GLN A 18 -12.66 -16.44 -2.90
CA GLN A 18 -11.85 -17.53 -2.35
C GLN A 18 -10.42 -17.56 -2.94
N ARG A 19 -9.77 -16.39 -3.00
CA ARG A 19 -8.41 -16.22 -3.52
C ARG A 19 -7.39 -16.13 -2.37
N HIS A 20 -6.10 -16.14 -2.74
CA HIS A 20 -4.97 -16.04 -1.81
C HIS A 20 -3.97 -14.97 -2.28
N THR A 21 -4.47 -13.76 -2.55
CA THR A 21 -3.67 -12.68 -3.15
C THR A 21 -2.86 -11.89 -2.14
N LEU A 22 -3.23 -11.92 -0.85
CA LEU A 22 -2.66 -11.05 0.18
C LEU A 22 -1.13 -11.00 0.19
N TYR A 23 -0.44 -12.14 0.26
CA TYR A 23 1.02 -12.15 0.35
C TYR A 23 1.69 -11.53 -0.87
N GLY A 24 1.33 -12.01 -2.07
CA GLY A 24 1.93 -11.53 -3.31
C GLY A 24 1.65 -10.04 -3.53
N ASN A 25 0.47 -9.57 -3.12
CA ASN A 25 0.12 -8.16 -3.21
C ASN A 25 0.92 -7.30 -2.23
N PHE A 26 1.01 -7.76 -0.98
CA PHE A 26 1.71 -7.08 0.10
C PHE A 26 3.22 -6.98 -0.14
N ALA A 27 3.83 -8.02 -0.72
CA ALA A 27 5.26 -8.09 -1.02
C ALA A 27 5.59 -7.74 -2.49
N GLY A 28 4.62 -7.30 -3.29
CA GLY A 28 4.73 -7.19 -4.75
C GLY A 28 5.89 -6.32 -5.22
N ASP A 29 6.20 -5.27 -4.46
CA ASP A 29 7.29 -4.33 -4.74
C ASP A 29 8.68 -5.01 -4.70
N PHE A 30 8.80 -6.20 -4.09
CA PHE A 30 10.03 -6.99 -4.03
C PHE A 30 10.15 -8.06 -5.11
N TYR A 31 9.12 -8.23 -5.96
CA TYR A 31 9.11 -9.17 -7.06
C TYR A 31 9.17 -8.44 -8.41
N LYS A 32 10.39 -8.34 -8.96
CA LYS A 32 10.67 -7.66 -10.24
C LYS A 32 10.67 -8.65 -11.41
N GLY A 33 10.43 -8.14 -12.62
CA GLY A 33 10.43 -8.93 -13.86
C GLY A 33 9.05 -9.48 -14.26
N PRO A 34 8.95 -10.20 -15.39
CA PRO A 34 7.71 -10.82 -15.85
C PRO A 34 7.12 -11.78 -14.81
N LEU A 35 5.78 -11.84 -14.70
CA LEU A 35 5.11 -12.73 -13.72
C LEU A 35 5.46 -14.21 -13.95
N ALA A 36 5.62 -14.61 -15.21
CA ALA A 36 5.97 -15.98 -15.59
C ALA A 36 7.31 -16.44 -14.99
N ASP A 37 8.25 -15.50 -14.79
CA ASP A 37 9.62 -15.77 -14.37
C ASP A 37 9.79 -15.73 -12.84
N LEU A 38 8.75 -15.33 -12.10
CA LEU A 38 8.80 -15.27 -10.65
C LEU A 38 8.83 -16.69 -10.07
N ALA A 39 9.84 -16.97 -9.24
CA ALA A 39 9.97 -18.20 -8.46
C ALA A 39 8.96 -18.26 -7.30
N LEU A 40 7.67 -18.24 -7.65
CA LEU A 40 6.54 -18.25 -6.75
C LEU A 40 5.47 -19.25 -7.22
N PRO A 41 4.79 -19.93 -6.28
CA PRO A 41 3.56 -20.66 -6.59
C PRO A 41 2.56 -19.78 -7.36
N ALA A 42 1.79 -20.38 -8.26
CA ALA A 42 0.84 -19.65 -9.11
C ALA A 42 -0.11 -18.75 -8.30
N ALA A 43 -0.65 -19.25 -7.20
CA ALA A 43 -1.53 -18.48 -6.31
C ALA A 43 -0.86 -17.21 -5.74
N LEU A 44 0.45 -17.22 -5.47
CA LEU A 44 1.17 -16.06 -4.96
C LEU A 44 1.53 -15.07 -6.08
N ARG A 45 1.74 -15.57 -7.30
CA ARG A 45 1.94 -14.71 -8.49
C ARG A 45 0.69 -13.88 -8.80
N GLU A 46 -0.50 -14.41 -8.55
CA GLU A 46 -1.75 -13.64 -8.65
C GLU A 46 -1.76 -12.43 -7.71
N GLY A 47 -1.24 -12.57 -6.49
CA GLY A 47 -1.05 -11.41 -5.60
C GLY A 47 -0.12 -10.35 -6.19
N VAL A 48 1.00 -10.76 -6.80
CA VAL A 48 1.93 -9.83 -7.46
C VAL A 48 1.29 -9.17 -8.69
N ARG A 49 0.42 -9.90 -9.41
CA ARG A 49 -0.39 -9.34 -10.50
C ARG A 49 -1.33 -8.25 -9.97
N LEU A 50 -2.05 -8.55 -8.89
CA LEU A 50 -2.95 -7.58 -8.24
C LEU A 50 -2.20 -6.32 -7.81
N HIS A 51 -1.02 -6.45 -7.20
CA HIS A 51 -0.16 -5.32 -6.85
C HIS A 51 0.10 -4.39 -8.03
N ARG A 52 0.52 -4.97 -9.17
CA ARG A 52 0.85 -4.20 -10.39
C ARG A 52 -0.38 -3.54 -11.00
N ILE A 53 -1.56 -4.14 -10.84
CA ILE A 53 -2.83 -3.52 -11.24
C ILE A 53 -3.11 -2.32 -10.34
N ILE A 54 -3.00 -2.49 -9.01
CA ILE A 54 -3.23 -1.41 -8.05
C ILE A 54 -2.27 -0.25 -8.29
N ASP A 55 -0.96 -0.49 -8.35
CA ASP A 55 0.07 0.54 -8.59
C ASP A 55 -0.18 1.33 -9.89
N ARG A 56 -0.53 0.64 -10.98
CA ARG A 56 -0.84 1.29 -12.25
C ARG A 56 -2.07 2.18 -12.14
N LEU A 57 -3.08 1.71 -11.40
CA LEU A 57 -4.33 2.44 -11.20
C LEU A 57 -4.18 3.56 -10.18
N SER A 58 -3.23 3.50 -9.23
CA SER A 58 -2.97 4.58 -8.28
C SER A 58 -2.10 5.68 -8.90
N ASP A 59 -1.17 5.32 -9.79
CA ASP A 59 -0.25 6.25 -10.47
C ASP A 59 -0.81 6.88 -11.77
N ARG A 60 -2.11 7.18 -11.78
CA ARG A 60 -2.78 7.83 -12.92
C ARG A 60 -2.76 9.36 -12.79
N THR A 61 -2.83 10.06 -13.92
CA THR A 61 -2.79 11.53 -13.96
C THR A 61 -3.99 12.21 -13.30
N ASP A 62 -5.13 11.53 -13.24
CA ASP A 62 -6.37 11.97 -12.57
C ASP A 62 -6.45 11.58 -11.09
N ASN A 63 -5.35 11.12 -10.48
CA ASN A 63 -5.31 10.90 -9.04
C ASN A 63 -5.62 12.22 -8.30
N PRO A 64 -6.69 12.28 -7.47
CA PRO A 64 -7.17 13.54 -6.90
C PRO A 64 -6.17 14.21 -5.96
N LEU A 65 -5.16 13.49 -5.47
CA LEU A 65 -4.12 14.04 -4.60
C LEU A 65 -3.03 14.78 -5.39
N TYR A 66 -2.83 14.45 -6.68
CA TYR A 66 -1.68 14.94 -7.46
C TYR A 66 -1.59 16.46 -7.58
N PRO A 67 -2.70 17.22 -7.74
CA PRO A 67 -2.65 18.69 -7.76
C PRO A 67 -2.11 19.32 -6.46
N LEU A 68 -2.20 18.61 -5.32
CA LEU A 68 -1.67 19.06 -4.03
C LEU A 68 -0.22 18.59 -3.80
N LEU A 69 0.33 17.80 -4.73
CA LEU A 69 1.64 17.15 -4.61
C LEU A 69 2.64 17.64 -5.67
N ASP A 70 2.40 18.79 -6.31
CA ASP A 70 3.22 19.28 -7.43
C ASP A 70 4.73 19.37 -7.15
N GLY A 71 5.12 19.67 -5.92
CA GLY A 71 6.53 19.73 -5.50
C GLY A 71 7.29 18.39 -5.46
N PHE A 72 6.61 17.25 -5.55
CA PHE A 72 7.24 15.92 -5.41
C PHE A 72 7.72 15.31 -6.74
N GLY A 73 7.38 15.91 -7.89
CA GLY A 73 7.82 15.44 -9.21
C GLY A 73 7.48 13.97 -9.46
N ARG A 74 8.49 13.15 -9.78
CA ARG A 74 8.32 11.71 -10.03
C ARG A 74 7.94 10.87 -8.80
N TYR A 75 7.90 11.48 -7.62
CA TYR A 75 7.58 10.80 -6.36
C TYR A 75 6.15 11.05 -5.86
N LYS A 76 5.32 11.75 -6.65
CA LYS A 76 3.91 11.99 -6.32
C LYS A 76 3.17 10.70 -5.96
N GLY A 77 3.35 9.63 -6.74
CA GLY A 77 2.73 8.32 -6.46
C GLY A 77 3.07 7.78 -5.08
N ILE A 78 4.36 7.77 -4.71
CA ILE A 78 4.81 7.33 -3.38
C ILE A 78 4.16 8.15 -2.27
N VAL A 79 4.11 9.48 -2.43
CA VAL A 79 3.52 10.36 -1.41
C VAL A 79 2.01 10.17 -1.32
N ALA A 80 1.31 10.09 -2.46
CA ALA A 80 -0.12 9.85 -2.52
C ALA A 80 -0.50 8.53 -1.86
N ASP A 81 0.21 7.45 -2.19
CA ASP A 81 0.01 6.13 -1.59
C ASP A 81 0.19 6.17 -0.07
N MET A 82 1.28 6.78 0.43
CA MET A 82 1.51 6.90 1.87
C MET A 82 0.45 7.76 2.58
N PHE A 83 -0.07 8.79 1.93
CA PHE A 83 -1.17 9.61 2.46
C PHE A 83 -2.49 8.86 2.47
N ILE A 84 -2.76 8.03 1.46
CA ILE A 84 -3.92 7.13 1.46
C ILE A 84 -3.87 6.22 2.70
N ASP A 85 -2.74 5.56 2.98
CA ASP A 85 -2.60 4.74 4.19
C ASP A 85 -2.76 5.52 5.49
N HIS A 86 -2.27 6.77 5.51
CA HIS A 86 -2.45 7.66 6.65
C HIS A 86 -3.92 7.93 6.96
N PHE A 87 -4.73 8.30 5.96
CA PHE A 87 -6.15 8.59 6.15
C PHE A 87 -6.98 7.31 6.38
N LEU A 88 -6.67 6.22 5.68
CA LEU A 88 -7.28 4.92 5.96
C LEU A 88 -7.05 4.49 7.40
N CYS A 89 -5.84 4.70 7.93
CA CYS A 89 -5.51 4.40 9.32
C CYS A 89 -6.28 5.29 10.31
N ARG A 90 -6.36 6.61 10.04
CA ARG A 90 -7.06 7.57 10.91
C ARG A 90 -8.57 7.33 10.99
N GLU A 91 -9.17 6.98 9.86
CA GLU A 91 -10.63 6.87 9.72
C GLU A 91 -11.11 5.42 9.69
N PHE A 92 -10.23 4.47 10.01
CA PHE A 92 -10.45 3.04 9.79
C PHE A 92 -11.76 2.52 10.39
N GLN A 93 -12.02 2.86 11.66
CA GLN A 93 -13.23 2.44 12.38
C GLN A 93 -14.52 2.98 11.72
N GLN A 94 -14.48 4.20 11.19
CA GLN A 94 -15.63 4.81 10.51
C GLN A 94 -15.87 4.17 9.14
N LEU A 95 -14.79 3.92 8.38
CA LEU A 95 -14.83 3.39 7.03
C LEU A 95 -15.19 1.90 6.97
N PHE A 96 -14.65 1.10 7.89
CA PHE A 96 -14.73 -0.37 7.84
C PHE A 96 -15.48 -1.01 9.01
N ARG A 97 -15.80 -0.25 10.07
CA ARG A 97 -16.47 -0.76 11.29
C ARG A 97 -15.69 -1.91 11.96
N GLN A 98 -14.36 -1.84 11.91
CA GLN A 98 -13.43 -2.86 12.42
C GLN A 98 -12.29 -2.21 13.20
N ASP A 99 -11.73 -2.94 14.16
CA ASP A 99 -10.56 -2.51 14.92
C ASP A 99 -9.27 -2.67 14.10
N LEU A 100 -8.59 -1.55 13.82
CA LEU A 100 -7.39 -1.55 12.99
C LEU A 100 -6.24 -2.38 13.57
N PRO A 101 -5.89 -2.28 14.88
CA PRO A 101 -4.89 -3.16 15.48
C PRO A 101 -5.16 -4.65 15.24
N ALA A 102 -6.40 -5.11 15.41
CA ALA A 102 -6.77 -6.51 15.14
C ALA A 102 -6.60 -6.88 13.66
N VAL A 103 -7.10 -6.06 12.74
CA VAL A 103 -6.96 -6.30 11.29
C VAL A 103 -5.49 -6.28 10.84
N ALA A 104 -4.69 -5.33 11.34
CA ALA A 104 -3.28 -5.23 11.04
C ALA A 104 -2.49 -6.46 11.55
N ALA A 105 -2.82 -6.94 12.75
CA ALA A 105 -2.21 -8.15 13.30
C ALA A 105 -2.55 -9.40 12.45
N ASP A 106 -3.81 -9.54 12.01
CA ASP A 106 -4.22 -10.64 11.12
C ASP A 106 -3.50 -10.57 9.76
N ILE A 107 -3.41 -9.38 9.14
CA ILE A 107 -2.65 -9.18 7.90
C ILE A 107 -1.20 -9.65 8.07
N LEU A 108 -0.51 -9.17 9.10
CA LEU A 108 0.89 -9.52 9.32
C LEU A 108 1.06 -11.01 9.64
N HIS A 109 0.13 -11.62 10.38
CA HIS A 109 0.12 -13.04 10.66
C HIS A 109 0.01 -13.88 9.38
N ARG A 110 -0.96 -13.56 8.52
CA ARG A 110 -1.18 -14.26 7.23
C ARG A 110 0.01 -14.08 6.29
N VAL A 111 0.59 -12.89 6.22
CA VAL A 111 1.80 -12.63 5.42
C VAL A 111 2.98 -13.44 5.95
N ALA A 112 3.15 -13.54 7.27
CA ALA A 112 4.23 -14.31 7.89
C ALA A 112 4.17 -15.81 7.60
N HIS A 113 3.00 -16.37 7.26
CA HIS A 113 2.87 -17.77 6.84
C HIS A 113 3.74 -18.08 5.61
N TYR A 114 3.95 -17.10 4.73
CA TYR A 114 4.73 -17.26 3.50
C TYR A 114 6.20 -16.88 3.65
N ARG A 115 6.73 -16.85 4.88
CA ARG A 115 8.16 -16.61 5.17
C ARG A 115 9.14 -17.38 4.26
N PRO A 116 8.90 -18.67 3.91
CA PRO A 116 9.78 -19.40 2.98
C PRO A 116 9.92 -18.78 1.59
N HIS A 117 8.99 -17.90 1.18
CA HIS A 117 9.03 -17.20 -0.10
C HIS A 117 9.59 -15.78 -0.02
N PHE A 118 9.93 -15.28 1.18
CA PHE A 118 10.36 -13.90 1.36
C PHE A 118 11.68 -13.63 0.63
N PRO A 119 11.75 -12.60 -0.24
CA PRO A 119 13.02 -12.04 -0.63
C PRO A 119 13.71 -11.41 0.59
N ASP A 120 15.04 -11.46 0.69
CA ASP A 120 15.78 -10.92 1.85
C ASP A 120 15.45 -9.45 2.15
N ALA A 121 15.25 -8.65 1.09
CA ALA A 121 14.88 -7.26 1.21
C ALA A 121 13.46 -7.08 1.81
N PHE A 122 12.54 -7.98 1.48
CA PHE A 122 11.20 -8.00 2.08
C PHE A 122 11.29 -8.46 3.53
N ALA A 123 12.08 -9.50 3.85
CA ALA A 123 12.23 -9.99 5.21
C ALA A 123 12.67 -8.89 6.20
N ARG A 124 13.64 -8.05 5.80
CA ARG A 124 14.04 -6.87 6.59
C ARG A 124 12.92 -5.84 6.74
N THR A 125 12.17 -5.59 5.67
CA THR A 125 11.06 -4.63 5.70
C THR A 125 9.91 -5.15 6.57
N PHE A 126 9.55 -6.42 6.44
CA PHE A 126 8.51 -7.07 7.24
C PHE A 126 8.86 -7.07 8.73
N ALA A 127 10.12 -7.36 9.09
CA ALA A 127 10.57 -7.27 10.48
C ALA A 127 10.35 -5.87 11.08
N TRP A 128 10.68 -4.83 10.31
CA TRP A 128 10.45 -3.44 10.71
C TRP A 128 8.95 -3.10 10.81
N LEU A 129 8.14 -3.47 9.82
CA LEU A 129 6.69 -3.25 9.84
C LEU A 129 6.04 -3.86 11.08
N ASN A 130 6.45 -5.08 11.42
CA ASN A 130 5.91 -5.80 12.57
C ASN A 130 6.39 -5.20 13.89
N ALA A 131 7.68 -4.91 14.03
CA ALA A 131 8.25 -4.35 15.27
C ALA A 131 7.68 -2.96 15.60
N GLU A 132 7.50 -2.12 14.59
CA GLU A 132 6.99 -0.75 14.76
C GLU A 132 5.46 -0.67 14.70
N GLN A 133 4.77 -1.79 14.44
CA GLN A 133 3.31 -1.85 14.23
C GLN A 133 2.85 -0.84 13.17
N MET A 134 3.56 -0.76 12.05
CA MET A 134 3.40 0.33 11.08
C MET A 134 1.96 0.43 10.53
N LEU A 135 1.33 -0.70 10.22
CA LEU A 135 -0.01 -0.74 9.63
C LEU A 135 -1.08 -0.08 10.50
N SER A 136 -0.95 -0.16 11.83
CA SER A 136 -1.90 0.47 12.76
C SER A 136 -1.49 1.87 13.20
N ARG A 137 -0.31 2.35 12.76
CA ARG A 137 0.29 3.60 13.21
C ARG A 137 0.55 4.61 12.10
N TYR A 138 0.17 4.32 10.85
CA TYR A 138 0.29 5.28 9.75
C TYR A 138 -0.47 6.59 9.98
N GLY A 139 -1.52 6.57 10.80
CA GLY A 139 -2.28 7.75 11.20
C GLY A 139 -1.50 8.77 12.04
N ASP A 140 -0.34 8.39 12.59
CA ASP A 140 0.57 9.29 13.28
C ASP A 140 1.58 9.90 12.29
N ARG A 141 1.58 11.24 12.17
CA ARG A 141 2.50 11.96 11.28
C ARG A 141 3.98 11.74 11.63
N ALA A 142 4.33 11.52 12.89
CA ALA A 142 5.72 11.23 13.28
C ALA A 142 6.16 9.84 12.76
N VAL A 143 5.26 8.86 12.80
CA VAL A 143 5.47 7.53 12.22
C VAL A 143 5.61 7.64 10.69
N LEU A 144 4.74 8.42 10.06
CA LEU A 144 4.79 8.69 8.63
C LEU A 144 6.10 9.36 8.20
N ALA A 145 6.60 10.33 8.97
CA ALA A 145 7.88 10.99 8.72
C ALA A 145 9.05 10.00 8.78
N ARG A 146 9.06 9.09 9.75
CA ARG A 146 10.08 8.01 9.84
C ARG A 146 10.03 7.08 8.64
N ALA A 147 8.83 6.73 8.16
CA ALA A 147 8.65 5.92 6.96
C ALA A 147 9.22 6.62 5.72
N PHE A 148 8.88 7.90 5.49
CA PHE A 148 9.42 8.68 4.38
C PHE A 148 10.95 8.80 4.45
N ALA A 149 11.52 9.07 5.63
CA ALA A 149 12.97 9.11 5.80
C ALA A 149 13.64 7.76 5.45
N GLY A 150 13.01 6.64 5.83
CA GLY A 150 13.48 5.30 5.48
C GLY A 150 13.44 5.00 3.98
N ILE A 151 12.43 5.51 3.27
CA ILE A 151 12.27 5.39 1.81
C ILE A 151 13.28 6.30 1.10
N ALA A 152 13.40 7.57 1.52
CA ALA A 152 14.28 8.58 0.93
C ALA A 152 15.73 8.09 0.78
N ARG A 153 16.26 7.42 1.81
CA ARG A 153 17.63 6.88 1.83
C ARG A 153 17.93 5.86 0.71
N ARG A 154 16.90 5.27 0.10
CA ARG A 154 17.04 4.23 -0.93
C ARG A 154 16.80 4.77 -2.34
N LEU A 155 16.41 6.04 -2.45
CA LEU A 155 16.00 6.67 -3.71
C LEU A 155 16.94 7.79 -4.12
N ARG A 156 17.23 7.89 -5.41
CA ARG A 156 18.07 8.95 -5.99
C ARG A 156 17.36 10.31 -5.91
N GLN A 157 17.89 11.29 -5.18
CA GLN A 157 17.20 12.56 -4.85
C GLN A 157 15.94 12.33 -3.99
N GLY A 158 15.98 11.35 -3.08
CA GLY A 158 14.86 11.00 -2.21
C GLY A 158 14.57 12.02 -1.11
N ASP A 159 15.47 12.96 -0.84
CA ASP A 159 15.35 13.94 0.26
C ASP A 159 14.06 14.77 0.18
N ILE A 160 13.51 14.99 -1.02
CA ILE A 160 12.23 15.68 -1.18
C ILE A 160 11.10 15.01 -0.38
N LEU A 161 11.14 13.68 -0.21
CA LEU A 161 10.14 12.93 0.55
C LEU A 161 10.12 13.29 2.04
N THR A 162 11.21 13.81 2.61
CA THR A 162 11.21 14.22 4.03
C THR A 162 10.37 15.48 4.27
N THR A 163 9.95 16.17 3.21
CA THR A 163 9.04 17.33 3.30
C THR A 163 7.56 16.94 3.25
N ALA A 164 7.23 15.68 2.92
CA ALA A 164 5.86 15.21 2.73
C ALA A 164 4.95 15.46 3.93
N THR A 165 5.41 15.18 5.15
CA THR A 165 4.57 15.37 6.35
C THR A 165 4.27 16.84 6.66
N ALA A 166 5.13 17.78 6.22
CA ALA A 166 4.86 19.21 6.32
C ALA A 166 3.78 19.64 5.33
N VAL A 167 3.83 19.14 4.09
CA VAL A 167 2.79 19.37 3.07
C VAL A 167 1.44 18.79 3.53
N LEU A 168 1.46 17.58 4.09
CA LEU A 168 0.27 16.97 4.69
C LEU A 168 -0.32 17.85 5.79
N ALA A 169 0.50 18.30 6.74
CA ALA A 169 0.04 19.12 7.87
C ALA A 169 -0.59 20.45 7.41
N ALA A 170 -0.04 21.07 6.37
CA ALA A 170 -0.57 22.31 5.81
C ALA A 170 -1.88 22.13 5.04
N ASN A 171 -2.21 20.91 4.59
CA ASN A 171 -3.33 20.63 3.69
C ASN A 171 -4.20 19.45 4.17
N ASP A 172 -4.20 19.15 5.47
CA ASP A 172 -4.77 17.91 6.04
C ASP A 172 -6.22 17.68 5.57
N ALA A 173 -7.08 18.69 5.73
CA ALA A 173 -8.47 18.64 5.34
C ALA A 173 -8.67 18.48 3.81
N ALA A 174 -7.78 19.08 3.00
CA ALA A 174 -7.86 18.96 1.55
C ALA A 174 -7.49 17.56 1.05
N PHE A 175 -6.65 16.83 1.80
CA PHE A 175 -6.26 15.47 1.47
C PHE A 175 -7.26 14.41 1.95
N ALA A 176 -7.92 14.59 3.10
CA ALA A 176 -8.73 13.56 3.74
C ALA A 176 -9.76 12.91 2.81
N ASP A 177 -10.72 13.69 2.31
CA ASP A 177 -11.79 13.17 1.43
C ASP A 177 -11.22 12.61 0.12
N LYS A 178 -10.17 13.25 -0.43
CA LYS A 178 -9.54 12.85 -1.69
C LYS A 178 -8.81 11.51 -1.56
N ALA A 179 -8.15 11.28 -0.43
CA ALA A 179 -7.44 10.03 -0.12
C ALA A 179 -8.42 8.86 -0.01
N VAL A 180 -9.52 9.05 0.72
CA VAL A 180 -10.57 8.04 0.86
C VAL A 180 -11.23 7.76 -0.49
N GLN A 181 -11.56 8.80 -1.25
CA GLN A 181 -12.12 8.66 -2.61
C GLN A 181 -11.18 7.88 -3.53
N ALA A 182 -9.90 8.25 -3.57
CA ALA A 182 -8.90 7.60 -4.40
C ALA A 182 -8.78 6.11 -4.07
N PHE A 183 -8.72 5.77 -2.77
CA PHE A 183 -8.67 4.37 -2.33
C PHE A 183 -9.87 3.56 -2.84
N PHE A 184 -11.10 4.04 -2.60
CA PHE A 184 -12.29 3.28 -2.99
C PHE A 184 -12.45 3.15 -4.50
N GLN A 185 -12.04 4.17 -5.25
CA GLN A 185 -11.97 4.10 -6.70
C GLN A 185 -10.99 3.01 -7.16
N VAL A 186 -9.75 3.05 -6.68
CA VAL A 186 -8.70 2.08 -7.03
C VAL A 186 -9.10 0.67 -6.60
N ARG A 187 -9.68 0.48 -5.40
CA ARG A 187 -10.19 -0.82 -4.94
C ARG A 187 -11.21 -1.40 -5.92
N ARG A 188 -12.21 -0.62 -6.31
CA ARG A 188 -13.27 -1.08 -7.23
C ARG A 188 -12.69 -1.44 -8.60
N GLU A 189 -11.87 -0.57 -9.16
CA GLU A 189 -11.33 -0.74 -10.51
C GLU A 189 -10.30 -1.88 -10.58
N SER A 190 -9.44 -2.01 -9.56
CA SER A 190 -8.44 -3.08 -9.49
C SER A 190 -9.09 -4.45 -9.35
N ILE A 191 -10.10 -4.61 -8.50
CA ILE A 191 -10.86 -5.87 -8.37
C ILE A 191 -11.56 -6.19 -9.70
N ALA A 192 -12.25 -5.22 -10.29
CA ALA A 192 -12.96 -5.44 -11.55
C ALA A 192 -12.01 -5.83 -12.69
N GLN A 193 -10.84 -5.18 -12.78
CA GLN A 193 -9.81 -5.55 -13.76
C GLN A 193 -9.21 -6.92 -13.46
N PHE A 194 -8.88 -7.20 -12.19
CA PHE A 194 -8.29 -8.46 -11.78
C PHE A 194 -9.14 -9.66 -12.21
N LEU A 195 -10.46 -9.56 -12.04
CA LEU A 195 -11.42 -10.61 -12.42
C LEU A 195 -11.67 -10.71 -13.92
N ARG A 196 -11.62 -9.59 -14.66
CA ARG A 196 -11.73 -9.62 -16.14
C ARG A 196 -10.54 -10.29 -16.79
N ASP A 197 -9.34 -10.02 -16.27
CA ASP A 197 -8.09 -10.58 -16.82
C ASP A 197 -7.93 -12.08 -16.48
N ASP A 198 -8.78 -12.63 -15.61
CA ASP A 198 -8.80 -14.05 -15.20
C ASP A 198 -9.87 -14.89 -15.93
N ALA A 199 -10.78 -14.23 -16.67
CA ALA A 199 -11.87 -14.85 -17.45
C ALA A 199 -11.46 -15.10 -18.91
#